data_AF-A0A7J8IFM8-F1
#
_entry.id   AF-A0A7J8IFM8-F1
#
_cell.length_a   1.000
_cell.length_b   1.000
_cell.length_c   1.000
_cell.angle_alpha   90.00
_cell.angle_beta   90.00
_cell.angle_gamma   90.00
#
_symmetry.space_group_name_H-M   'P 1'
#
loop_
_entity.id
_entity.type
_entity.pdbx_description
1 polymer ?
#
loop_
_entity_poly.entity_id
_entity_poly.type
_entity_poly.pdbx_seq_one_letter_code
_entity_poly.pdbx_strand_id
1 'polypeptide(L)'
;MPYCARARGEDEDEEVLPDAQCRGLPRPRPQEACGLEPCPPRWKVMSLGPCSASCGLGTATRSVACVRLHHGQDAAVDEAACAALVRPRASIPCIVADCTYRWHVGTWTQCSVSCGDGIRRRRDTCLGPQAQGPMPADFCRHLPKPPTVQSCWAGPCTGQATLSPAPPEEAPAPGQTTAASAGAAPEWPQPRAGRLSPAPASQERVAESSACGRQHLEPTGTIDMRGPGRADCVVAIGRPLGEVVTLQVLESSLNCSAGEMLLLWGRLTWRKTCRKLSGTTFRSKANTLVVRQRRVRSGGGVLLRYSSRPAPGTFHRECDVQLFGPWGEIESPSMSADGRSTAGCRVFIDVAPRARIAVHALATHTGAGPGGAEASYVLIRDIHSLRTTTFQRQQAIYWESEGSQAEMEFSQGFLQTHSLRGQYWTLHSGAQEPGRALP
;
A
#
# COMPACT_ATOMS: atom_id res chain seq x y z
N MET A 1 -47.70 -14.13 -31.21
CA MET A 1 -48.29 -14.01 -32.57
C MET A 1 -49.67 -13.39 -32.42
N PRO A 2 -50.15 -12.55 -33.34
CA PRO A 2 -51.52 -12.01 -33.28
C PRO A 2 -52.55 -13.11 -33.57
N TYR A 3 -53.56 -13.21 -32.70
CA TYR A 3 -54.73 -14.10 -32.80
C TYR A 3 -56.01 -13.27 -32.95
N CYS A 4 -57.09 -13.89 -33.42
CA CYS A 4 -58.40 -13.22 -33.50
C CYS A 4 -59.12 -13.23 -32.15
N ALA A 5 -59.67 -12.10 -31.72
CA ALA A 5 -60.42 -11.97 -30.48
C ALA A 5 -61.49 -10.86 -30.56
N ARG A 6 -62.42 -10.85 -29.60
CA ARG A 6 -63.48 -9.84 -29.44
C ARG A 6 -63.62 -9.46 -27.97
N ALA A 7 -63.48 -8.17 -27.66
CA ALA A 7 -63.77 -7.63 -26.34
C ALA A 7 -65.28 -7.66 -26.03
N ARG A 8 -65.63 -7.90 -24.77
CA ARG A 8 -67.03 -7.88 -24.28
C ARG A 8 -67.25 -6.82 -23.19
N GLY A 9 -67.64 -5.62 -23.61
CA GLY A 9 -68.04 -4.53 -22.69
C GLY A 9 -66.89 -3.59 -22.32
N GLU A 10 -67.06 -2.86 -21.22
CA GLU A 10 -66.07 -1.89 -20.72
C GLU A 10 -65.01 -2.50 -19.79
N ASP A 11 -65.20 -3.76 -19.36
CA ASP A 11 -64.20 -4.57 -18.66
C ASP A 11 -63.37 -5.41 -19.66
N GLU A 12 -62.08 -5.64 -19.35
CA GLU A 12 -61.06 -6.21 -20.24
C GLU A 12 -61.20 -7.74 -20.55
N ASP A 13 -62.42 -8.27 -20.59
CA ASP A 13 -62.67 -9.69 -20.93
C ASP A 13 -62.67 -9.90 -22.47
N GLU A 14 -61.57 -10.49 -22.97
CA GLU A 14 -61.39 -10.86 -24.38
C GLU A 14 -61.83 -12.30 -24.68
N GLU A 15 -62.74 -12.48 -25.64
CA GLU A 15 -63.13 -13.79 -26.17
C GLU A 15 -62.26 -14.15 -27.38
N VAL A 16 -61.45 -15.22 -27.27
CA VAL A 16 -60.62 -15.73 -28.37
C VAL A 16 -61.50 -16.39 -29.45
N LEU A 17 -61.32 -15.98 -30.70
CA LEU A 17 -62.13 -16.40 -31.85
C LEU A 17 -61.29 -17.13 -32.91
N PRO A 18 -61.91 -17.95 -33.78
CA PRO A 18 -61.22 -18.50 -34.95
C PRO A 18 -60.75 -17.40 -35.90
N ASP A 19 -59.51 -17.48 -36.39
CA ASP A 19 -58.89 -16.52 -37.34
C ASP A 19 -59.75 -16.15 -38.55
N ALA A 20 -60.65 -17.05 -38.97
CA ALA A 20 -61.62 -16.80 -40.04
C ALA A 20 -62.54 -15.60 -39.78
N GLN A 21 -62.84 -15.28 -38.51
CA GLN A 21 -63.74 -14.18 -38.12
C GLN A 21 -63.07 -12.79 -38.20
N CYS A 22 -61.73 -12.74 -38.18
CA CYS A 22 -60.97 -11.49 -38.37
C CYS A 22 -60.51 -11.28 -39.83
N ARG A 23 -60.99 -12.09 -40.79
CA ARG A 23 -60.64 -11.94 -42.22
C ARG A 23 -61.16 -10.61 -42.76
N GLY A 24 -60.23 -9.77 -43.23
CA GLY A 24 -60.52 -8.44 -43.76
C GLY A 24 -60.17 -7.28 -42.80
N LEU A 25 -59.88 -7.57 -41.52
CA LEU A 25 -59.37 -6.57 -40.59
C LEU A 25 -57.85 -6.36 -40.78
N PRO A 26 -57.31 -5.15 -40.50
CA PRO A 26 -55.87 -4.90 -40.56
C PRO A 26 -55.13 -5.79 -39.54
N ARG A 27 -54.28 -6.70 -40.02
CA ARG A 27 -53.52 -7.57 -39.11
C ARG A 27 -52.48 -6.75 -38.34
N PRO A 28 -52.42 -6.81 -37.00
CA PRO A 28 -51.39 -6.13 -36.22
C PRO A 28 -49.99 -6.55 -36.67
N ARG A 29 -49.04 -5.62 -36.64
CA ARG A 29 -47.64 -5.94 -36.95
C ARG A 29 -47.13 -6.95 -35.91
N PRO A 30 -46.55 -8.09 -36.29
CA PRO A 30 -46.12 -9.13 -35.34
C PRO A 30 -44.87 -8.73 -34.54
N GLN A 31 -44.27 -7.60 -34.88
CA GLN A 31 -43.11 -7.01 -34.24
C GLN A 31 -43.28 -5.48 -34.21
N GLU A 32 -43.00 -4.89 -33.06
CA GLU A 32 -42.90 -3.44 -32.86
C GLU A 32 -41.43 -3.09 -32.54
N ALA A 33 -41.02 -1.86 -32.84
CA ALA A 33 -39.66 -1.41 -32.54
C ALA A 33 -39.54 -1.12 -31.04
N CYS A 34 -38.97 -2.05 -30.27
CA CYS A 34 -38.65 -1.83 -28.87
C CYS A 34 -37.36 -0.99 -28.72
N GLY A 35 -37.31 -0.13 -27.70
CA GLY A 35 -36.16 0.75 -27.46
C GLY A 35 -36.08 1.95 -28.42
N LEU A 36 -37.15 2.74 -28.49
CA LEU A 36 -37.18 3.99 -29.27
C LEU A 36 -36.24 5.08 -28.73
N GLU A 37 -35.83 5.00 -27.46
CA GLU A 37 -34.81 5.89 -26.90
C GLU A 37 -33.38 5.44 -27.25
N PRO A 38 -32.46 6.37 -27.55
CA PRO A 38 -31.05 6.05 -27.74
C PRO A 38 -30.47 5.38 -26.49
N CYS A 39 -29.69 4.32 -26.67
CA CYS A 39 -29.03 3.65 -25.55
C CYS A 39 -28.19 4.65 -24.72
N PRO A 40 -28.15 4.53 -23.39
CA PRO A 40 -27.34 5.42 -22.56
C PRO A 40 -25.85 5.29 -22.92
N PRO A 41 -25.09 6.40 -22.87
CA PRO A 41 -23.65 6.38 -23.11
C PRO A 41 -22.94 5.61 -21.98
N ARG A 42 -21.83 4.95 -22.31
CA ARG A 42 -21.03 4.17 -21.36
C ARG A 42 -19.55 4.22 -21.69
N TRP A 43 -18.70 4.06 -20.68
CA TRP A 43 -17.27 3.87 -20.91
C TRP A 43 -16.98 2.50 -21.53
N LYS A 44 -16.14 2.47 -22.57
CA LYS A 44 -15.63 1.25 -23.20
C LYS A 44 -14.11 1.30 -23.28
N VAL A 45 -13.47 0.18 -22.90
CA VAL A 45 -12.04 -0.03 -23.15
C VAL A 45 -11.86 -0.35 -24.62
N MET A 46 -10.99 0.39 -25.31
CA MET A 46 -10.82 0.30 -26.77
C MET A 46 -9.60 -0.56 -27.14
N SER A 47 -8.41 -0.18 -26.68
CA SER A 47 -7.15 -0.90 -26.92
C SER A 47 -6.26 -0.94 -25.68
N LEU A 48 -5.41 -1.97 -25.61
CA LEU A 48 -4.36 -2.11 -24.61
C LEU A 48 -3.01 -1.80 -25.25
N GLY A 49 -2.23 -0.91 -24.64
CA GLY A 49 -0.86 -0.60 -25.01
C GLY A 49 0.15 -1.63 -24.48
N PRO A 50 1.43 -1.50 -24.82
CA PRO A 50 2.48 -2.40 -24.36
C PRO A 50 2.66 -2.34 -22.83
N CYS A 51 3.15 -3.43 -22.26
CA CYS A 51 3.56 -3.46 -20.86
C CYS A 51 4.82 -2.61 -20.65
N SER A 52 4.86 -1.82 -19.58
CA SER A 52 6.01 -0.96 -19.23
C SER A 52 7.25 -1.75 -18.79
N ALA A 53 7.05 -3.02 -18.39
CA ALA A 53 8.14 -3.96 -18.12
C ALA A 53 8.35 -4.88 -19.34
N SER A 54 9.61 -5.06 -19.74
CA SER A 54 10.00 -5.99 -20.80
C SER A 54 9.92 -7.46 -20.36
N CYS A 55 9.92 -7.71 -19.05
CA CYS A 55 9.70 -9.01 -18.43
C CYS A 55 9.22 -8.84 -16.97
N GLY A 56 8.51 -9.83 -16.43
CA GLY A 56 7.95 -9.79 -15.08
C GLY A 56 6.72 -8.90 -14.93
N LEU A 57 6.60 -8.24 -13.78
CA LEU A 57 5.45 -7.41 -13.40
C LEU A 57 5.61 -5.96 -13.89
N GLY A 58 4.66 -5.49 -14.69
CA GLY A 58 4.62 -4.10 -15.19
C GLY A 58 3.21 -3.48 -15.21
N THR A 59 3.11 -2.34 -15.87
CA THR A 59 1.86 -1.59 -16.09
C THR A 59 1.61 -1.34 -17.57
N ALA A 60 0.40 -1.57 -18.04
CA ALA A 60 -0.02 -1.30 -19.41
C ALA A 60 -1.05 -0.17 -19.41
N THR A 61 -0.86 0.81 -20.30
CA THR A 61 -1.86 1.84 -20.55
C THR A 61 -2.98 1.27 -21.41
N ARG A 62 -4.24 1.64 -21.16
CA ARG A 62 -5.37 1.30 -22.01
C ARG A 62 -6.16 2.53 -22.41
N SER A 63 -6.56 2.59 -23.67
CA SER A 63 -7.44 3.63 -24.18
C SER A 63 -8.88 3.35 -23.76
N VAL A 64 -9.58 4.40 -23.34
CA VAL A 64 -10.95 4.31 -22.81
C VAL A 64 -11.76 5.47 -23.38
N ALA A 65 -12.78 5.16 -24.17
CA ALA A 65 -13.66 6.12 -24.82
C ALA A 65 -15.08 6.06 -24.22
N CYS A 66 -15.78 7.20 -24.23
CA CYS A 66 -17.23 7.20 -24.04
C CYS A 66 -17.88 6.73 -25.35
N VAL A 67 -18.74 5.72 -25.29
CA VAL A 67 -19.43 5.18 -26.46
C VAL A 67 -20.93 5.11 -26.24
N ARG A 68 -21.69 5.24 -27.33
CA ARG A 68 -23.14 5.02 -27.36
C ARG A 68 -23.46 3.95 -28.39
N LEU A 69 -24.31 2.99 -28.02
CA LEU A 69 -24.79 1.98 -28.96
C LEU A 69 -25.80 2.64 -29.92
N HIS A 70 -25.55 2.52 -31.22
CA HIS A 70 -26.37 3.08 -32.30
C HIS A 70 -26.50 2.03 -33.41
N HIS A 71 -27.72 1.61 -33.72
CA HIS A 71 -28.01 0.49 -34.65
C HIS A 71 -27.14 -0.76 -34.42
N GLY A 72 -26.90 -1.13 -33.16
CA GLY A 72 -26.08 -2.30 -32.79
C GLY A 72 -24.56 -2.11 -32.86
N GLN A 73 -24.07 -0.90 -33.20
CA GLN A 73 -22.64 -0.58 -33.20
C GLN A 73 -22.30 0.47 -32.12
N ASP A 74 -21.17 0.30 -31.44
CA ASP A 74 -20.67 1.30 -30.47
C ASP A 74 -19.99 2.46 -31.22
N ALA A 75 -20.63 3.62 -31.26
CA ALA A 75 -20.05 4.86 -31.76
C ALA A 75 -19.40 5.66 -30.62
N ALA A 76 -18.21 6.21 -30.84
CA ALA A 76 -17.59 7.13 -29.88
C ALA A 76 -18.39 8.43 -29.79
N VAL A 77 -18.59 8.92 -28.57
CA VAL A 77 -19.27 10.19 -28.26
C VAL A 77 -18.43 11.02 -27.31
N ASP A 78 -18.80 12.28 -27.11
CA ASP A 78 -18.09 13.19 -26.21
C ASP A 78 -17.95 12.62 -24.79
N GLU A 79 -16.78 12.80 -24.16
CA GLU A 79 -16.49 12.27 -22.83
C GLU A 79 -17.42 12.82 -21.74
N ALA A 80 -17.96 14.04 -21.90
CA ALA A 80 -18.91 14.63 -20.98
C ALA A 80 -20.20 13.79 -20.87
N ALA A 81 -20.60 13.09 -21.93
CA ALA A 81 -21.75 12.18 -21.91
C ALA A 81 -21.57 11.01 -20.93
N CYS A 82 -20.34 10.66 -20.57
CA CYS A 82 -20.01 9.64 -19.57
C CYS A 82 -19.45 10.23 -18.26
N ALA A 83 -19.44 11.56 -18.06
CA ALA A 83 -18.78 12.20 -16.91
C ALA A 83 -19.37 11.80 -15.55
N ALA A 84 -20.68 11.50 -15.48
CA ALA A 84 -21.35 10.99 -14.28
C ALA A 84 -21.05 9.50 -13.99
N LEU A 85 -20.41 8.79 -14.93
CA LEU A 85 -20.10 7.35 -14.82
C LEU A 85 -18.63 7.15 -14.43
N VAL A 86 -18.37 6.11 -13.64
CA VAL A 86 -17.02 5.77 -13.18
C VAL A 86 -16.13 5.41 -14.38
N ARG A 87 -15.21 6.31 -14.74
CA ARG A 87 -14.24 6.07 -15.82
C ARG A 87 -13.28 4.92 -15.45
N PRO A 88 -13.18 3.86 -16.28
CA PRO A 88 -12.16 2.83 -16.11
C PRO A 88 -10.75 3.41 -16.03
N ARG A 89 -9.95 2.96 -15.06
CA ARG A 89 -8.54 3.38 -14.89
C ARG A 89 -7.76 3.24 -16.20
N ALA A 90 -7.04 4.28 -16.62
CA ALA A 90 -6.25 4.28 -17.87
C ALA A 90 -4.94 3.47 -17.79
N SER A 91 -4.52 3.06 -16.58
CA SER A 91 -3.39 2.14 -16.35
C SER A 91 -3.90 0.89 -15.65
N ILE A 92 -3.44 -0.29 -16.09
CA ILE A 92 -3.76 -1.61 -15.53
C ILE A 92 -2.47 -2.42 -15.33
N PRO A 93 -2.45 -3.43 -14.44
CA PRO A 93 -1.29 -4.30 -14.29
C PRO A 93 -1.14 -5.25 -15.49
N CYS A 94 0.09 -5.62 -15.80
CA CYS A 94 0.44 -6.64 -16.80
C CYS A 94 1.57 -7.54 -16.30
N ILE A 95 1.59 -8.78 -16.79
CA ILE A 95 2.61 -9.78 -16.46
C ILE A 95 3.21 -10.29 -17.76
N VAL A 96 4.54 -10.23 -17.89
CA VAL A 96 5.30 -10.79 -19.01
C VAL A 96 6.08 -11.99 -18.47
N ALA A 97 5.68 -13.20 -18.86
CA ALA A 97 6.12 -14.42 -18.18
C ALA A 97 7.60 -14.79 -18.42
N ASP A 98 8.20 -14.36 -19.53
CA ASP A 98 9.54 -14.78 -19.93
C ASP A 98 10.60 -13.75 -19.50
N CYS A 99 11.41 -14.11 -18.51
CA CYS A 99 12.42 -13.23 -17.91
C CYS A 99 13.84 -13.75 -18.19
N THR A 100 14.55 -13.07 -19.10
CA THR A 100 15.96 -13.38 -19.43
C THR A 100 16.92 -13.17 -18.26
N TYR A 101 16.63 -12.20 -17.39
CA TYR A 101 17.33 -11.97 -16.12
C TYR A 101 16.40 -12.25 -14.96
N ARG A 102 16.93 -12.74 -13.83
CA ARG A 102 16.13 -13.00 -12.62
C ARG A 102 16.93 -12.81 -11.35
N TRP A 103 16.25 -12.37 -10.29
CA TRP A 103 16.78 -12.44 -8.94
C TRP A 103 16.80 -13.90 -8.46
N HIS A 104 17.98 -14.39 -8.10
CA HIS A 104 18.17 -15.62 -7.35
C HIS A 104 18.35 -15.29 -5.87
N VAL A 105 17.75 -16.09 -4.99
CA VAL A 105 17.84 -15.92 -3.54
C VAL A 105 18.58 -17.09 -2.91
N GLY A 106 19.54 -16.79 -2.04
CA GLY A 106 20.22 -17.79 -1.22
C GLY A 106 19.33 -18.32 -0.09
N THR A 107 19.89 -19.25 0.68
CA THR A 107 19.28 -19.72 1.93
C THR A 107 19.20 -18.61 2.98
N TRP A 108 18.23 -18.72 3.88
CA TRP A 108 18.13 -17.86 5.06
C TRP A 108 19.26 -18.18 6.05
N THR A 109 19.79 -17.15 6.72
CA THR A 109 20.60 -17.30 7.93
C THR A 109 19.77 -17.92 9.05
N GLN A 110 20.45 -18.37 10.10
CA GLN A 110 19.81 -18.61 11.39
C GLN A 110 19.13 -17.32 11.90
N CYS A 111 18.20 -17.48 12.84
CA CYS A 111 17.51 -16.36 13.47
C CYS A 111 18.50 -15.48 14.25
N SER A 112 18.30 -14.16 14.27
CA SER A 112 19.18 -13.22 14.99
C SER A 112 19.13 -13.35 16.52
N VAL A 113 18.22 -14.16 17.05
CA VAL A 113 18.02 -14.43 18.48
C VAL A 113 17.97 -15.94 18.70
N SER A 114 18.34 -16.38 19.91
CA SER A 114 18.25 -17.77 20.36
C SER A 114 16.92 -18.10 21.05
N CYS A 115 16.13 -17.09 21.39
CA CYS A 115 14.76 -17.19 21.88
C CYS A 115 14.00 -15.89 21.54
N GLY A 116 12.68 -15.93 21.54
CA GLY A 116 11.80 -14.83 21.17
C GLY A 116 11.77 -14.57 19.66
N ASP A 117 11.25 -13.40 19.30
CA ASP A 117 11.19 -12.91 17.93
C ASP A 117 12.51 -12.27 17.51
N GLY A 118 12.99 -12.65 16.32
CA GLY A 118 14.15 -12.06 15.69
C GLY A 118 13.97 -11.99 14.17
N ILE A 119 15.09 -11.81 13.47
CA ILE A 119 15.12 -11.71 12.01
C ILE A 119 16.19 -12.62 11.42
N ARG A 120 15.85 -13.24 10.29
CA ARG A 120 16.77 -13.97 9.43
C ARG A 120 16.99 -13.19 8.14
N ARG A 121 18.18 -13.29 7.57
CA ARG A 121 18.57 -12.59 6.33
C ARG A 121 18.96 -13.58 5.25
N ARG A 122 18.85 -13.23 3.98
CA ARG A 122 19.41 -14.00 2.85
C ARG A 122 20.00 -13.05 1.83
N ARG A 123 20.96 -13.54 1.05
CA ARG A 123 21.54 -12.75 -0.06
C ARG A 123 20.69 -12.93 -1.31
N ASP A 124 20.56 -11.86 -2.07
CA ASP A 124 20.03 -11.84 -3.43
C ASP A 124 21.18 -11.68 -4.45
N THR A 125 21.02 -12.31 -5.61
CA THR A 125 22.00 -12.28 -6.69
C THR A 125 21.26 -12.16 -8.02
N CYS A 126 21.61 -11.21 -8.88
CA CYS A 126 21.06 -11.18 -10.24
C CYS A 126 21.71 -12.30 -11.06
N LEU A 127 20.92 -13.13 -11.75
CA LEU A 127 21.40 -14.14 -12.69
C LEU A 127 20.96 -13.79 -14.11
N GLY A 128 21.87 -13.97 -15.07
CA GLY A 128 21.57 -13.87 -16.50
C GLY A 128 21.03 -15.17 -17.11
N PRO A 129 20.68 -15.17 -18.41
CA PRO A 129 19.90 -16.23 -19.04
C PRO A 129 20.58 -17.61 -19.05
N GLN A 130 21.91 -17.66 -18.99
CA GLN A 130 22.68 -18.91 -18.97
C GLN A 130 23.13 -19.36 -17.56
N ALA A 131 22.78 -18.61 -16.50
CA ALA A 131 23.09 -18.93 -15.10
C ALA A 131 24.59 -19.21 -14.76
N GLN A 132 25.52 -18.81 -15.64
CA GLN A 132 26.98 -19.04 -15.49
C GLN A 132 27.64 -18.28 -14.34
N GLY A 133 26.95 -17.32 -13.71
CA GLY A 133 27.43 -16.63 -12.52
C GLY A 133 26.59 -15.43 -12.10
N PRO A 134 26.97 -14.76 -11.00
CA PRO A 134 26.42 -13.48 -10.57
C PRO A 134 26.60 -12.39 -11.63
N MET A 135 25.51 -11.75 -12.02
CA MET A 135 25.51 -10.52 -12.81
C MET A 135 25.40 -9.29 -11.89
N PRO A 136 25.85 -8.10 -12.32
CA PRO A 136 25.61 -6.85 -11.60
C PRO A 136 24.12 -6.62 -11.30
N ALA A 137 23.82 -6.08 -10.12
CA ALA A 137 22.46 -5.86 -9.64
C ALA A 137 21.60 -5.00 -10.59
N ASP A 138 22.23 -4.10 -11.36
CA ASP A 138 21.56 -3.21 -12.31
C ASP A 138 20.79 -3.93 -13.42
N PHE A 139 21.19 -5.16 -13.80
CA PHE A 139 20.45 -5.94 -14.80
C PHE A 139 19.09 -6.42 -14.28
N CYS A 140 18.96 -6.60 -12.96
CA CYS A 140 17.71 -7.00 -12.32
C CYS A 140 16.99 -5.82 -11.61
N ARG A 141 17.49 -4.58 -11.68
CA ARG A 141 16.89 -3.41 -10.99
C ARG A 141 15.45 -3.10 -11.41
N HIS A 142 15.08 -3.49 -12.62
CA HIS A 142 13.74 -3.32 -13.20
C HIS A 142 12.77 -4.43 -12.78
N LEU A 143 13.28 -5.48 -12.12
CA LEU A 143 12.51 -6.63 -11.64
C LEU A 143 12.24 -6.50 -10.14
N PRO A 144 11.06 -6.94 -9.65
CA PRO A 144 10.74 -6.93 -8.22
C PRO A 144 11.84 -7.60 -7.39
N LYS A 145 12.44 -6.85 -6.48
CA LYS A 145 13.55 -7.34 -5.66
C LYS A 145 13.00 -8.25 -4.55
N PRO A 146 13.44 -9.51 -4.44
CA PRO A 146 12.89 -10.46 -3.45
C PRO A 146 13.32 -10.09 -2.03
N PRO A 147 12.56 -10.50 -0.99
CA PRO A 147 12.87 -10.14 0.38
C PRO A 147 14.17 -10.80 0.82
N THR A 148 15.08 -9.98 1.35
CA THR A 148 16.37 -10.39 1.92
C THR A 148 16.37 -10.41 3.44
N VAL A 149 15.25 -10.04 4.07
CA VAL A 149 15.04 -10.06 5.53
C VAL A 149 13.64 -10.60 5.79
N GLN A 150 13.48 -11.45 6.81
CA GLN A 150 12.19 -11.97 7.28
C GLN A 150 12.25 -12.12 8.81
N SER A 151 11.12 -12.01 9.50
CA SER A 151 11.01 -12.43 10.90
C SER A 151 11.23 -13.94 11.08
N CYS A 152 11.59 -14.32 12.30
CA CYS A 152 11.71 -15.70 12.74
C CYS A 152 11.49 -15.76 14.25
N TRP A 153 10.97 -16.88 14.73
CA TRP A 153 10.79 -17.14 16.15
C TRP A 153 11.72 -18.28 16.57
N ALA A 154 12.50 -18.07 17.63
CA ALA A 154 13.57 -18.98 18.03
C ALA A 154 13.23 -19.85 19.26
N GLY A 155 11.96 -19.88 19.69
CA GLY A 155 11.51 -20.54 20.93
C GLY A 155 11.17 -19.53 22.03
N PRO A 156 10.54 -19.95 23.14
CA PRO A 156 10.26 -19.04 24.26
C PRO A 156 11.53 -18.68 25.03
N CYS A 157 11.65 -17.44 25.50
CA CYS A 157 12.73 -17.04 26.42
C CYS A 157 12.40 -17.43 27.86
N THR A 158 13.38 -17.95 28.60
CA THR A 158 13.19 -18.46 29.97
C THR A 158 13.90 -17.61 31.04
N GLY A 159 13.16 -17.29 32.11
CA GLY A 159 13.61 -16.57 33.31
C GLY A 159 12.64 -15.44 33.68
N GLN A 160 12.16 -15.25 34.92
CA GLN A 160 12.40 -15.90 36.22
C GLN A 160 11.12 -15.76 37.10
N ALA A 161 10.86 -16.52 38.17
CA ALA A 161 11.29 -17.87 38.60
C ALA A 161 10.44 -18.25 39.85
N THR A 162 10.28 -19.55 40.17
CA THR A 162 9.63 -19.99 41.43
C THR A 162 10.42 -21.12 42.08
N LEU A 163 10.99 -20.85 43.26
CA LEU A 163 11.50 -21.87 44.16
C LEU A 163 10.32 -22.62 44.79
N SER A 164 10.26 -23.94 44.63
CA SER A 164 9.50 -24.83 45.52
C SER A 164 10.15 -26.22 45.53
N PRO A 165 10.00 -26.97 46.64
CA PRO A 165 11.01 -27.93 47.07
C PRO A 165 10.84 -29.32 46.45
N ALA A 166 11.97 -29.99 46.22
CA ALA A 166 12.03 -31.42 45.94
C ALA A 166 12.71 -32.16 47.11
N PRO A 167 12.06 -33.20 47.65
CA PRO A 167 12.72 -34.28 48.38
C PRO A 167 12.42 -35.66 47.74
N PRO A 168 13.17 -36.72 48.08
CA PRO A 168 14.62 -36.78 48.28
C PRO A 168 15.25 -37.96 47.49
N GLU A 169 16.56 -38.17 47.68
CA GLU A 169 17.36 -39.34 47.25
C GLU A 169 17.52 -39.56 45.72
N GLU A 170 18.61 -40.13 45.22
CA GLU A 170 19.69 -40.88 45.88
C GLU A 170 21.05 -40.61 45.17
N ALA A 171 22.16 -40.62 45.91
CA ALA A 171 23.50 -40.53 45.33
C ALA A 171 24.07 -41.94 45.09
N PRO A 172 24.93 -42.11 44.07
CA PRO A 172 26.34 -42.25 44.44
C PRO A 172 27.31 -41.52 43.51
N ALA A 173 28.52 -41.32 44.02
CA ALA A 173 29.72 -40.86 43.31
C ALA A 173 30.83 -41.93 43.50
N PRO A 174 32.12 -41.73 43.11
CA PRO A 174 32.71 -40.73 42.20
C PRO A 174 33.72 -41.32 41.16
N GLY A 175 34.20 -40.47 40.24
CA GLY A 175 35.47 -40.65 39.50
C GLY A 175 35.36 -41.33 38.13
N GLN A 176 36.14 -40.97 37.10
CA GLN A 176 37.52 -40.49 37.12
C GLN A 176 37.86 -39.52 35.98
N THR A 177 39.01 -38.86 36.13
CA THR A 177 39.66 -37.96 35.16
C THR A 177 40.12 -38.67 33.88
N THR A 178 40.04 -38.00 32.73
CA THR A 178 41.14 -37.97 31.74
C THR A 178 40.91 -36.84 30.73
N ALA A 179 42.01 -36.31 30.18
CA ALA A 179 41.99 -35.17 29.27
C ALA A 179 42.60 -35.53 27.91
N ALA A 180 42.14 -34.80 26.88
CA ALA A 180 42.78 -34.52 25.60
C ALA A 180 43.14 -35.68 24.65
N SER A 181 42.71 -35.54 23.39
CA SER A 181 43.65 -35.37 22.27
C SER A 181 42.92 -34.75 21.06
N ALA A 182 43.68 -34.11 20.18
CA ALA A 182 43.18 -33.25 19.12
C ALA A 182 43.15 -33.93 17.74
N GLY A 183 42.30 -33.41 16.85
CA GLY A 183 42.36 -33.65 15.40
C GLY A 183 42.07 -32.34 14.67
N ALA A 184 43.05 -31.79 13.97
CA ALA A 184 43.01 -30.43 13.43
C ALA A 184 42.29 -30.33 12.07
N ALA A 185 41.76 -29.15 11.77
CA ALA A 185 41.32 -28.74 10.43
C ALA A 185 42.31 -27.71 9.84
N PRO A 186 42.52 -27.68 8.51
CA PRO A 186 43.53 -26.82 7.88
C PRO A 186 43.07 -25.37 7.65
N GLU A 187 44.02 -24.43 7.76
CA GLU A 187 43.83 -22.99 7.53
C GLU A 187 44.00 -22.56 6.06
N TRP A 188 43.40 -21.41 5.71
CA TRP A 188 43.80 -20.56 4.58
C TRP A 188 43.71 -19.08 5.03
N PRO A 189 44.59 -18.16 4.55
CA PRO A 189 45.09 -17.07 5.40
C PRO A 189 44.29 -15.75 5.35
N GLN A 190 44.49 -14.95 6.40
CA GLN A 190 43.94 -13.61 6.57
C GLN A 190 44.68 -12.54 5.73
N PRO A 191 43.98 -11.53 5.18
CA PRO A 191 44.61 -10.31 4.68
C PRO A 191 44.98 -9.35 5.82
N ARG A 192 46.16 -8.73 5.72
CA ARG A 192 46.75 -7.86 6.75
C ARG A 192 46.02 -6.51 6.86
N ALA A 193 45.84 -6.04 8.10
CA ALA A 193 45.37 -4.68 8.37
C ALA A 193 46.48 -3.64 8.11
N GLY A 194 46.33 -2.83 7.07
CA GLY A 194 47.17 -1.66 6.82
C GLY A 194 46.64 -0.43 7.55
N ARG A 195 47.44 0.16 8.46
CA ARG A 195 47.17 1.50 9.00
C ARG A 195 47.43 2.54 7.91
N LEU A 196 46.46 3.43 7.67
CA LEU A 196 46.65 4.68 6.93
C LEU A 196 46.15 5.85 7.77
N SER A 197 46.98 6.89 7.87
CA SER A 197 46.73 8.11 8.65
C SER A 197 45.65 9.00 8.00
N PRO A 198 44.97 9.88 8.76
CA PRO A 198 43.87 10.68 8.23
C PRO A 198 44.37 11.84 7.33
N ALA A 199 43.77 11.94 6.15
CA ALA A 199 43.86 13.11 5.27
C ALA A 199 42.64 14.05 5.50
N PRO A 200 42.72 15.35 5.17
CA PRO A 200 41.90 16.36 5.82
C PRO A 200 40.43 16.35 5.39
N ALA A 201 39.57 16.82 6.30
CA ALA A 201 38.14 16.97 6.06
C ALA A 201 37.86 17.92 4.88
N SER A 202 37.44 17.36 3.74
CA SER A 202 36.70 18.11 2.74
C SER A 202 35.41 18.60 3.39
N GLN A 203 35.28 19.91 3.57
CA GLN A 203 34.04 20.52 4.04
C GLN A 203 32.92 20.26 3.03
N GLU A 204 32.13 19.21 3.26
CA GLU A 204 30.79 19.12 2.69
C GLU A 204 30.03 20.38 3.12
N ARG A 205 29.75 21.26 2.16
CA ARG A 205 28.86 22.38 2.39
C ARG A 205 27.52 21.79 2.81
N VAL A 206 27.15 21.97 4.06
CA VAL A 206 25.84 21.63 4.59
C VAL A 206 24.80 22.44 3.80
N ALA A 207 24.26 21.84 2.75
CA ALA A 207 23.10 22.37 2.05
C ALA A 207 21.96 22.35 3.07
N GLU A 208 21.52 23.53 3.51
CA GLU A 208 20.55 23.68 4.60
C GLU A 208 19.34 22.77 4.38
N SER A 209 19.32 21.68 5.13
CA SER A 209 18.58 20.50 4.74
C SER A 209 17.13 20.68 5.19
N SER A 210 16.34 21.40 4.36
CA SER A 210 14.99 21.83 4.70
C SER A 210 14.13 20.66 5.17
N ALA A 211 13.52 20.80 6.36
CA ALA A 211 12.64 19.78 6.92
C ALA A 211 11.37 19.59 6.07
N CYS A 212 10.97 20.60 5.30
CA CYS A 212 9.74 20.59 4.50
C CYS A 212 9.73 19.47 3.45
N GLY A 213 8.71 18.62 3.51
CA GLY A 213 8.52 17.47 2.63
C GLY A 213 9.06 16.15 3.17
N ARG A 214 9.68 16.14 4.36
CA ARG A 214 10.24 14.92 4.96
C ARG A 214 9.22 14.10 5.74
N GLN A 215 9.52 12.82 5.86
CA GLN A 215 8.90 11.89 6.79
C GLN A 215 9.90 11.59 7.91
N HIS A 216 9.46 11.72 9.16
CA HIS A 216 10.25 11.51 10.37
C HIS A 216 9.81 10.21 11.03
N LEU A 217 10.73 9.24 11.14
CA LEU A 217 10.48 7.89 11.63
C LEU A 217 11.26 7.54 12.91
N GLU A 218 11.92 8.52 13.52
CA GLU A 218 12.56 8.37 14.83
C GLU A 218 11.51 8.41 15.98
N PRO A 219 11.80 7.87 17.17
CA PRO A 219 10.85 7.88 18.29
C PRO A 219 10.74 9.25 18.96
N THR A 220 11.76 10.10 18.84
CA THR A 220 11.73 11.51 19.25
C THR A 220 12.50 12.36 18.23
N GLY A 221 12.22 13.66 18.18
CA GLY A 221 12.99 14.56 17.32
C GLY A 221 12.54 16.01 17.42
N THR A 222 13.31 16.88 16.77
CA THR A 222 12.99 18.30 16.60
C THR A 222 12.86 18.60 15.12
N ILE A 223 11.81 19.33 14.73
CA ILE A 223 11.52 19.71 13.34
C ILE A 223 11.49 21.23 13.29
N ASP A 224 12.46 21.81 12.59
CA ASP A 224 12.50 23.24 12.33
C ASP A 224 11.79 23.56 11.01
N MET A 225 10.67 24.28 11.09
CA MET A 225 9.90 24.77 9.95
C MET A 225 10.05 26.30 9.79
N ARG A 226 11.04 26.90 10.44
CA ARG A 226 11.36 28.34 10.36
C ARG A 226 12.22 28.65 9.12
N GLY A 227 12.43 29.94 8.88
CA GLY A 227 13.39 30.45 7.89
C GLY A 227 12.79 30.81 6.51
N PRO A 228 13.64 31.06 5.49
CA PRO A 228 13.24 31.43 4.13
C PRO A 228 12.64 30.27 3.31
N GLY A 229 12.44 29.11 3.94
CA GLY A 229 11.81 27.95 3.32
C GLY A 229 10.38 28.19 2.81
N ARG A 230 9.87 27.22 2.06
CA ARG A 230 8.60 27.30 1.31
C ARG A 230 7.43 27.76 2.20
N ALA A 231 6.67 28.73 1.70
CA ALA A 231 5.48 29.28 2.36
C ALA A 231 4.44 28.20 2.75
N ASP A 232 4.35 27.13 1.97
CA ASP A 232 3.61 25.92 2.32
C ASP A 232 4.58 24.77 2.62
N CYS A 233 4.68 24.39 3.88
CA CYS A 233 5.62 23.40 4.39
C CYS A 233 4.85 22.28 5.09
N VAL A 234 5.03 21.03 4.64
CA VAL A 234 4.36 19.84 5.20
C VAL A 234 5.41 18.83 5.64
N VAL A 235 5.24 18.24 6.83
CA VAL A 235 6.06 17.12 7.34
C VAL A 235 5.14 16.01 7.84
N ALA A 236 5.59 14.76 7.73
CA ALA A 236 4.92 13.62 8.36
C ALA A 236 5.77 13.05 9.49
N ILE A 237 5.12 12.60 10.56
CA ILE A 237 5.72 11.82 11.65
C ILE A 237 5.02 10.45 11.63
N GLY A 238 5.80 9.39 11.50
CA GLY A 238 5.30 8.01 11.45
C GLY A 238 5.88 7.18 12.58
N ARG A 239 5.02 6.46 13.30
CA ARG A 239 5.38 5.51 14.38
C ARG A 239 4.77 4.12 14.12
N PRO A 240 5.33 3.05 14.70
CA PRO A 240 4.71 1.72 14.73
C PRO A 240 3.28 1.75 15.28
N LEU A 241 2.52 0.70 14.97
CA LEU A 241 1.22 0.48 15.59
C LEU A 241 1.38 0.30 17.11
N GLY A 242 0.35 0.66 17.87
CA GLY A 242 0.41 0.68 19.35
C GLY A 242 1.08 1.92 19.95
N GLU A 243 1.62 2.83 19.14
CA GLU A 243 2.17 4.12 19.60
C GLU A 243 1.25 5.31 19.25
N VAL A 244 1.41 6.43 19.98
CA VAL A 244 0.79 7.74 19.67
C VAL A 244 1.82 8.87 19.67
N VAL A 245 1.72 9.74 18.67
CA VAL A 245 2.60 10.92 18.55
C VAL A 245 2.16 12.03 19.50
N THR A 246 3.08 12.53 20.32
CA THR A 246 2.95 13.77 21.07
C THR A 246 3.83 14.85 20.43
N LEU A 247 3.25 16.01 20.11
CA LEU A 247 3.92 17.14 19.47
C LEU A 247 3.83 18.38 20.38
N GLN A 248 4.97 18.96 20.74
CA GLN A 248 5.09 20.23 21.45
C GLN A 248 5.55 21.31 20.49
N VAL A 249 4.88 22.46 20.48
CA VAL A 249 5.34 23.65 19.78
C VAL A 249 6.28 24.41 20.72
N LEU A 250 7.58 24.41 20.42
CA LEU A 250 8.57 25.13 21.21
C LEU A 250 8.44 26.64 20.95
N GLU A 251 8.42 27.02 19.67
CA GLU A 251 8.31 28.40 19.22
C GLU A 251 7.32 28.50 18.05
N SER A 252 6.62 29.64 17.96
CA SER A 252 5.79 29.98 16.83
C SER A 252 5.81 31.49 16.58
N SER A 253 6.07 31.88 15.34
CA SER A 253 6.00 33.26 14.85
C SER A 253 4.92 33.46 13.77
N LEU A 254 3.95 32.53 13.68
CA LEU A 254 2.86 32.58 12.71
C LEU A 254 1.92 33.76 12.93
N ASN A 255 1.68 34.53 11.87
CA ASN A 255 0.79 35.69 11.88
C ASN A 255 -0.66 35.32 11.51
N CYS A 256 -1.49 35.08 12.54
CA CYS A 256 -2.87 34.66 12.36
C CYS A 256 -3.78 35.69 11.67
N SER A 257 -3.51 37.00 11.80
CA SER A 257 -4.30 38.03 11.11
C SER A 257 -3.91 38.17 9.64
N ALA A 258 -2.69 37.78 9.28
CA ALA A 258 -2.28 37.59 7.88
C ALA A 258 -2.77 36.25 7.27
N GLY A 259 -3.56 35.45 8.00
CA GLY A 259 -4.09 34.17 7.53
C GLY A 259 -3.10 32.99 7.65
N GLU A 260 -1.98 33.16 8.35
CA GLU A 260 -1.05 32.06 8.61
C GLU A 260 -1.64 31.06 9.61
N MET A 261 -1.28 29.79 9.48
CA MET A 261 -1.89 28.71 10.26
C MET A 261 -1.07 27.43 10.27
N LEU A 262 -1.18 26.70 11.38
CA LEU A 262 -0.70 25.33 11.54
C LEU A 262 -1.89 24.37 11.46
N LEU A 263 -1.81 23.39 10.57
CA LEU A 263 -2.75 22.28 10.48
C LEU A 263 -2.06 21.00 10.96
N LEU A 264 -2.78 20.23 11.75
CA LEU A 264 -2.35 18.97 12.33
C LEU A 264 -3.40 17.93 11.99
N TRP A 265 -3.05 16.85 11.30
CA TRP A 265 -4.00 15.77 11.03
C TRP A 265 -3.38 14.39 11.06
N GLY A 266 -4.21 13.40 11.33
CA GLY A 266 -3.95 11.97 11.23
C GLY A 266 -5.28 11.24 11.12
N ARG A 267 -5.25 9.91 11.05
CA ARG A 267 -6.43 9.07 10.76
C ARG A 267 -7.67 9.37 11.63
N LEU A 268 -7.47 9.76 12.89
CA LEU A 268 -8.52 9.94 13.90
C LEU A 268 -8.59 11.37 14.49
N THR A 269 -7.81 12.32 13.97
CA THR A 269 -7.71 13.68 14.51
C THR A 269 -7.42 14.70 13.43
N TRP A 270 -8.14 15.82 13.43
CA TRP A 270 -7.82 17.00 12.65
C TRP A 270 -7.89 18.24 13.54
N ARG A 271 -6.94 19.17 13.40
CA ARG A 271 -6.93 20.43 14.14
C ARG A 271 -6.25 21.54 13.36
N LYS A 272 -6.99 22.63 13.12
CA LYS A 272 -6.45 23.93 12.69
C LYS A 272 -6.17 24.80 13.91
N THR A 273 -5.00 25.44 13.96
CA THR A 273 -4.60 26.32 15.07
C THR A 273 -3.63 27.41 14.62
N CYS A 274 -3.53 28.49 15.40
CA CYS A 274 -2.58 29.59 15.19
C CYS A 274 -2.39 30.46 16.45
N ARG A 275 -3.47 30.75 17.19
CA ARG A 275 -3.38 31.57 18.41
C ARG A 275 -2.80 30.76 19.57
N LYS A 276 -1.96 31.42 20.40
CA LYS A 276 -1.32 30.85 21.61
C LYS A 276 -0.60 29.52 21.34
N LEU A 277 0.22 29.46 20.28
CA LEU A 277 0.90 28.23 19.87
C LEU A 277 2.12 27.86 20.74
N SER A 278 3.03 28.81 21.01
CA SER A 278 4.26 28.53 21.77
C SER A 278 3.96 27.92 23.14
N GLY A 279 4.64 26.82 23.48
CA GLY A 279 4.42 26.04 24.70
C GLY A 279 3.28 25.01 24.63
N THR A 280 2.41 25.03 23.61
CA THR A 280 1.29 24.07 23.54
C THR A 280 1.74 22.67 23.16
N THR A 281 1.04 21.67 23.72
CA THR A 281 1.24 20.25 23.44
C THR A 281 -0.02 19.66 22.81
N PHE A 282 0.17 18.91 21.73
CA PHE A 282 -0.85 18.17 21.00
C PHE A 282 -0.56 16.68 21.14
N ARG A 283 -1.59 15.88 21.46
CA ARG A 283 -1.49 14.42 21.48
C ARG A 283 -2.35 13.85 20.36
N SER A 284 -1.74 13.07 19.48
CA SER A 284 -2.43 12.31 18.45
C SER A 284 -3.29 11.19 19.07
N LYS A 285 -4.33 10.76 18.37
CA LYS A 285 -5.05 9.50 18.66
C LYS A 285 -4.53 8.32 17.81
N ALA A 286 -3.52 8.55 16.98
CA ALA A 286 -2.96 7.57 16.06
C ALA A 286 -1.42 7.62 16.05
N ASN A 287 -0.83 6.58 15.48
CA ASN A 287 0.60 6.41 15.30
C ASN A 287 1.20 7.32 14.20
N THR A 288 0.37 7.92 13.35
CA THR A 288 0.81 8.89 12.33
C THR A 288 0.24 10.29 12.58
N LEU A 289 1.04 11.31 12.30
CA LEU A 289 0.67 12.72 12.40
C LEU A 289 1.35 13.52 11.28
N VAL A 290 0.55 14.19 10.46
CA VAL A 290 1.02 15.12 9.43
C VAL A 290 0.82 16.55 9.93
N VAL A 291 1.84 17.39 9.72
CA VAL A 291 1.87 18.79 10.16
C VAL A 291 2.12 19.68 8.96
N ARG A 292 1.21 20.63 8.68
CA ARG A 292 1.33 21.63 7.61
C ARG A 292 1.33 23.02 8.18
N GLN A 293 2.38 23.76 7.88
CA GLN A 293 2.48 25.18 8.11
C GLN A 293 2.15 25.89 6.79
N ARG A 294 1.09 26.71 6.81
CA ARG A 294 0.82 27.69 5.75
C ARG A 294 1.20 29.08 6.26
N ARG A 295 2.20 29.67 5.63
CA ARG A 295 2.65 31.06 5.81
C ARG A 295 2.27 31.89 4.59
N VAL A 296 2.24 33.20 4.80
CA VAL A 296 2.04 34.23 3.77
C VAL A 296 3.29 35.10 3.67
N ARG A 297 4.07 35.25 4.76
CA ARG A 297 5.31 36.03 4.79
C ARG A 297 6.56 35.16 4.67
N SER A 298 7.56 35.65 3.93
CA SER A 298 8.94 35.18 3.99
C SER A 298 9.58 35.66 5.30
N GLY A 299 10.10 34.71 6.09
CA GLY A 299 10.47 34.91 7.50
C GLY A 299 9.47 34.26 8.48
N GLY A 300 9.98 33.85 9.64
CA GLY A 300 9.19 33.18 10.70
C GLY A 300 8.94 31.68 10.48
N GLY A 301 7.98 31.13 11.22
CA GLY A 301 7.57 29.72 11.22
C GLY A 301 7.41 29.12 12.63
N VAL A 302 7.35 27.79 12.70
CA VAL A 302 7.27 27.01 13.94
C VAL A 302 8.50 26.13 14.17
N LEU A 303 8.93 26.03 15.43
CA LEU A 303 9.87 25.03 15.89
C LEU A 303 9.11 23.99 16.70
N LEU A 304 9.20 22.73 16.30
CA LEU A 304 8.42 21.63 16.88
C LEU A 304 9.33 20.59 17.51
N ARG A 305 8.92 20.01 18.64
CA ARG A 305 9.51 18.80 19.20
C ARG A 305 8.45 17.72 19.23
N TYR A 306 8.77 16.50 18.80
CA TYR A 306 7.87 15.37 18.89
C TYR A 306 8.47 14.23 19.70
N SER A 307 7.61 13.42 20.28
CA SER A 307 7.94 12.20 21.02
C SER A 307 6.84 11.18 20.87
N SER A 308 7.23 9.91 20.77
CA SER A 308 6.28 8.80 20.80
C SER A 308 6.02 8.32 22.22
N ARG A 309 4.84 7.73 22.44
CA ARG A 309 4.43 7.08 23.69
C ARG A 309 3.53 5.87 23.36
N PRO A 310 3.47 4.84 24.20
CA PRO A 310 2.46 3.79 24.08
C PRO A 310 1.05 4.38 24.03
N ALA A 311 0.20 3.84 23.16
CA ALA A 311 -1.19 4.22 23.05
C ALA A 311 -1.98 3.76 24.30
N PRO A 312 -2.89 4.57 24.85
CA PRO A 312 -3.70 4.19 26.01
C PRO A 312 -4.82 3.17 25.68
N GLY A 313 -4.80 2.58 24.48
CA GLY A 313 -5.78 1.60 24.00
C GLY A 313 -5.45 1.11 22.60
N THR A 314 -6.07 0.00 22.18
CA THR A 314 -5.80 -0.69 20.90
C THR A 314 -6.64 -0.13 19.75
N PHE A 315 -6.10 0.85 19.03
CA PHE A 315 -6.71 1.41 17.81
C PHE A 315 -6.39 0.62 16.53
N HIS A 316 -5.74 -0.54 16.67
CA HIS A 316 -5.30 -1.44 15.62
C HIS A 316 -5.58 -2.88 16.05
N ARG A 317 -5.61 -3.79 15.07
CA ARG A 317 -5.72 -5.24 15.27
C ARG A 317 -4.33 -5.86 15.21
N GLU A 318 -4.18 -7.07 15.77
CA GLU A 318 -2.91 -7.81 15.77
C GLU A 318 -2.37 -8.10 14.37
N CYS A 319 -3.28 -8.30 13.40
CA CYS A 319 -2.96 -8.49 11.99
C CYS A 319 -2.87 -7.17 11.19
N ASP A 320 -3.05 -5.99 11.80
CA ASP A 320 -2.83 -4.74 11.08
C ASP A 320 -1.33 -4.50 10.89
N VAL A 321 -0.92 -3.98 9.73
CA VAL A 321 0.48 -3.70 9.39
C VAL A 321 0.63 -2.21 9.06
N GLN A 322 1.74 -1.60 9.49
CA GLN A 322 2.10 -0.23 9.12
C GLN A 322 3.40 -0.22 8.32
N LEU A 323 3.34 0.35 7.12
CA LEU A 323 4.46 0.51 6.20
C LEU A 323 4.83 2.00 6.09
N PHE A 324 6.13 2.26 5.94
CA PHE A 324 6.71 3.60 5.81
C PHE A 324 7.84 3.61 4.79
N GLY A 325 8.09 4.78 4.18
CA GLY A 325 9.22 5.04 3.29
C GLY A 325 8.84 5.22 1.82
N PRO A 326 9.81 5.41 0.92
CA PRO A 326 9.56 5.67 -0.49
C PRO A 326 9.22 4.40 -1.30
N TRP A 327 9.42 3.21 -0.74
CA TRP A 327 9.06 1.93 -1.33
C TRP A 327 8.93 0.85 -0.24
N GLY A 328 8.26 -0.26 -0.56
CA GLY A 328 8.27 -1.47 0.28
C GLY A 328 7.47 -2.60 -0.34
N GLU A 329 7.61 -3.82 0.18
CA GLU A 329 6.73 -4.95 -0.19
C GLU A 329 5.37 -4.85 0.54
N ILE A 330 4.34 -5.44 -0.06
CA ILE A 330 3.02 -5.64 0.53
C ILE A 330 2.74 -7.14 0.52
N GLU A 331 2.42 -7.71 1.67
CA GLU A 331 1.93 -9.07 1.81
C GLU A 331 0.57 -9.03 2.54
N SER A 332 -0.38 -9.87 2.12
CA SER A 332 -1.66 -10.03 2.82
C SER A 332 -1.41 -10.51 4.26
N PRO A 333 -1.96 -9.84 5.29
CA PRO A 333 -1.79 -10.28 6.68
C PRO A 333 -2.24 -11.72 6.91
N SER A 334 -1.48 -12.49 7.67
CA SER A 334 -1.88 -13.82 8.10
C SER A 334 -2.99 -13.74 9.15
N MET A 335 -4.04 -14.55 8.99
CA MET A 335 -5.03 -14.79 10.04
C MET A 335 -4.36 -15.43 11.27
N SER A 336 -4.66 -14.94 12.47
CA SER A 336 -4.25 -15.61 13.71
C SER A 336 -5.10 -16.86 13.95
N ALA A 337 -4.53 -17.85 14.67
CA ALA A 337 -5.12 -19.18 14.84
C ALA A 337 -6.48 -19.18 15.55
N ASP A 338 -6.78 -18.15 16.36
CA ASP A 338 -8.03 -18.04 17.13
C ASP A 338 -9.27 -17.66 16.29
N GLY A 339 -9.12 -17.30 15.01
CA GLY A 339 -10.23 -17.18 14.05
C GLY A 339 -11.34 -16.15 14.37
N ARG A 340 -11.17 -15.35 15.43
CA ARG A 340 -12.28 -14.60 16.08
C ARG A 340 -12.42 -13.14 15.65
N SER A 341 -11.67 -12.66 14.67
CA SER A 341 -11.85 -11.31 14.14
C SER A 341 -12.98 -11.28 13.12
N THR A 342 -14.14 -10.73 13.48
CA THR A 342 -15.32 -10.53 12.61
C THR A 342 -15.13 -9.42 11.57
N ALA A 343 -13.89 -8.99 11.32
CA ALA A 343 -13.57 -7.87 10.45
C ALA A 343 -12.16 -8.00 9.84
N GLY A 344 -12.01 -7.55 8.59
CA GLY A 344 -10.81 -7.75 7.76
C GLY A 344 -9.56 -6.94 8.13
N CYS A 345 -8.38 -7.55 8.07
CA CYS A 345 -7.09 -6.94 8.46
C CYS A 345 -6.67 -5.78 7.54
N ARG A 346 -5.85 -4.84 8.05
CA ARG A 346 -5.48 -3.62 7.30
C ARG A 346 -3.98 -3.41 7.17
N VAL A 347 -3.55 -2.91 6.01
CA VAL A 347 -2.19 -2.44 5.75
C VAL A 347 -2.25 -0.93 5.51
N PHE A 348 -1.56 -0.17 6.36
CA PHE A 348 -1.41 1.28 6.24
C PHE A 348 -0.10 1.62 5.53
N ILE A 349 -0.16 2.51 4.53
CA ILE A 349 1.00 2.97 3.78
C ILE A 349 1.09 4.48 3.93
N ASP A 350 2.12 4.95 4.63
CA ASP A 350 2.39 6.37 4.83
C ASP A 350 3.74 6.73 4.19
N VAL A 351 3.74 7.69 3.26
CA VAL A 351 4.95 8.15 2.57
C VAL A 351 5.21 9.64 2.83
N ALA A 352 6.28 10.19 2.25
CA ALA A 352 6.60 11.61 2.36
C ALA A 352 5.43 12.52 1.89
N PRO A 353 5.08 13.62 2.59
CA PRO A 353 3.82 14.39 2.36
C PRO A 353 3.56 15.00 0.98
N ARG A 354 4.51 14.89 0.04
CA ARG A 354 4.39 15.38 -1.35
C ARG A 354 4.53 14.26 -2.38
N ALA A 355 4.88 13.05 -1.96
CA ALA A 355 4.84 11.89 -2.82
C ALA A 355 3.42 11.35 -2.90
N ARG A 356 3.07 10.81 -4.07
CA ARG A 356 1.90 9.93 -4.23
C ARG A 356 2.38 8.49 -4.16
N ILE A 357 1.46 7.55 -3.94
CA ILE A 357 1.71 6.12 -3.76
C ILE A 357 1.20 5.42 -5.02
N ALA A 358 2.04 4.57 -5.61
CA ALA A 358 1.60 3.52 -6.52
C ALA A 358 1.73 2.16 -5.82
N VAL A 359 0.77 1.27 -6.07
CA VAL A 359 0.72 -0.11 -5.58
C VAL A 359 0.62 -1.04 -6.78
N HIS A 360 1.46 -2.07 -6.82
CA HIS A 360 1.33 -3.19 -7.74
C HIS A 360 1.38 -4.50 -6.96
N ALA A 361 0.34 -5.31 -7.04
CA ALA A 361 0.26 -6.58 -6.34
C ALA A 361 -0.44 -7.67 -7.15
N LEU A 362 -0.13 -8.91 -6.84
CA LEU A 362 -0.82 -10.11 -7.33
C LEU A 362 -1.59 -10.77 -6.20
N ALA A 363 -2.81 -11.22 -6.48
CA ALA A 363 -3.56 -12.12 -5.63
C ALA A 363 -3.45 -13.55 -6.18
N THR A 364 -3.03 -14.49 -5.35
CA THR A 364 -2.94 -15.91 -5.69
C THR A 364 -3.93 -16.70 -4.85
N HIS A 365 -4.73 -17.56 -5.50
CA HIS A 365 -5.63 -18.46 -4.81
C HIS A 365 -4.83 -19.50 -4.01
N THR A 366 -5.11 -19.61 -2.72
CA THR A 366 -4.37 -20.48 -1.77
C THR A 366 -5.14 -21.72 -1.36
N GLY A 367 -6.44 -21.80 -1.64
CA GLY A 367 -7.24 -23.01 -1.44
C GLY A 367 -8.74 -22.74 -1.27
N ALA A 368 -9.51 -23.82 -1.36
CA ALA A 368 -10.94 -23.82 -1.12
C ALA A 368 -11.23 -23.71 0.39
N GLY A 369 -11.46 -22.49 0.88
CA GLY A 369 -12.12 -22.28 2.17
C GLY A 369 -13.52 -22.91 2.17
N PRO A 370 -14.07 -23.26 3.35
CA PRO A 370 -15.44 -23.76 3.44
C PRO A 370 -16.40 -22.75 2.83
N GLY A 371 -17.46 -23.24 2.14
CA GLY A 371 -18.38 -22.44 1.34
C GLY A 371 -19.32 -21.51 2.12
N GLY A 372 -18.76 -20.62 2.96
CA GLY A 372 -19.46 -19.53 3.61
C GLY A 372 -19.63 -18.35 2.68
N ALA A 373 -20.80 -17.70 2.74
CA ALA A 373 -21.18 -16.57 1.90
C ALA A 373 -20.50 -15.23 2.30
N GLU A 374 -19.22 -15.25 2.67
CA GLU A 374 -18.49 -14.04 3.04
C GLU A 374 -17.85 -13.37 1.82
N ALA A 375 -18.00 -12.05 1.70
CA ALA A 375 -17.52 -11.31 0.54
C ALA A 375 -15.98 -11.27 0.51
N SER A 376 -15.37 -11.91 -0.49
CA SER A 376 -13.92 -11.88 -0.74
C SER A 376 -13.54 -10.62 -1.54
N TYR A 377 -12.81 -9.69 -0.92
CA TYR A 377 -12.34 -8.46 -1.55
C TYR A 377 -11.07 -7.88 -0.89
N VAL A 378 -10.35 -7.07 -1.67
CA VAL A 378 -9.32 -6.13 -1.18
C VAL A 378 -9.79 -4.72 -1.48
N LEU A 379 -9.78 -3.82 -0.51
CA LEU A 379 -10.25 -2.45 -0.64
C LEU A 379 -9.08 -1.51 -0.42
N ILE A 380 -8.80 -0.59 -1.36
CA ILE A 380 -7.74 0.42 -1.20
C ILE A 380 -8.36 1.81 -1.17
N ARG A 381 -8.16 2.51 -0.05
CA ARG A 381 -8.63 3.87 0.21
C ARG A 381 -7.48 4.86 0.18
N ASP A 382 -7.64 5.92 -0.62
CA ASP A 382 -6.83 7.13 -0.52
C ASP A 382 -7.31 7.94 0.71
N ILE A 383 -6.41 8.28 1.63
CA ILE A 383 -6.79 9.00 2.86
C ILE A 383 -6.92 10.53 2.62
N HIS A 384 -6.33 11.06 1.56
CA HIS A 384 -6.41 12.47 1.19
C HIS A 384 -7.74 12.82 0.51
N SER A 385 -8.17 12.02 -0.48
CA SER A 385 -9.44 12.23 -1.19
C SER A 385 -10.59 11.37 -0.68
N LEU A 386 -10.34 10.48 0.29
CA LEU A 386 -11.28 9.46 0.81
C LEU A 386 -11.78 8.48 -0.27
N ARG A 387 -11.20 8.54 -1.47
CA ARG A 387 -11.56 7.73 -2.62
C ARG A 387 -11.23 6.27 -2.34
N THR A 388 -12.26 5.44 -2.39
CA THR A 388 -12.15 3.99 -2.14
C THR A 388 -12.24 3.22 -3.46
N THR A 389 -11.38 2.23 -3.65
CA THR A 389 -11.41 1.30 -4.80
C THR A 389 -11.45 -0.13 -4.29
N THR A 390 -12.53 -0.85 -4.59
CA THR A 390 -12.69 -2.25 -4.21
C THR A 390 -12.25 -3.15 -5.36
N PHE A 391 -11.43 -4.14 -5.03
CA PHE A 391 -10.92 -5.16 -5.92
C PHE A 391 -11.56 -6.51 -5.56
N GLN A 392 -12.26 -7.12 -6.53
CA GLN A 392 -12.96 -8.39 -6.37
C GLN A 392 -12.52 -9.33 -7.49
N ARG A 393 -12.14 -10.57 -7.14
CA ARG A 393 -11.71 -11.63 -8.07
C ARG A 393 -10.54 -11.26 -9.00
N GLN A 394 -9.83 -10.16 -8.76
CA GLN A 394 -8.73 -9.70 -9.61
C GLN A 394 -7.41 -10.30 -9.15
N GLN A 395 -6.78 -11.06 -10.05
CA GLN A 395 -5.48 -11.70 -9.80
C GLN A 395 -4.32 -10.70 -9.80
N ALA A 396 -4.50 -9.51 -10.36
CA ALA A 396 -3.51 -8.44 -10.38
C ALA A 396 -4.17 -7.08 -10.08
N ILE A 397 -3.50 -6.27 -9.26
CA ILE A 397 -3.97 -5.00 -8.72
C ILE A 397 -2.94 -3.92 -9.05
N TYR A 398 -3.35 -2.91 -9.82
CA TYR A 398 -2.63 -1.65 -9.94
C TYR A 398 -3.47 -0.52 -9.36
N TRP A 399 -2.86 0.29 -8.49
CA TRP A 399 -3.52 1.41 -7.84
C TRP A 399 -2.57 2.59 -7.70
N GLU A 400 -3.11 3.81 -7.78
CA GLU A 400 -2.41 5.07 -7.55
C GLU A 400 -3.25 5.94 -6.62
N SER A 401 -2.57 6.72 -5.77
CA SER A 401 -3.14 7.75 -4.93
C SER A 401 -3.04 9.15 -5.54
N GLU A 402 -3.81 10.07 -4.95
CA GLU A 402 -3.69 11.52 -5.05
C GLU A 402 -2.87 12.07 -3.87
N GLY A 403 -2.90 11.42 -2.70
CA GLY A 403 -2.17 11.83 -1.48
C GLY A 403 -1.03 10.92 -1.02
N SER A 404 -0.40 11.26 0.10
CA SER A 404 0.75 10.54 0.68
C SER A 404 0.39 9.45 1.70
N GLN A 405 -0.87 9.05 1.76
CA GLN A 405 -1.40 8.12 2.77
C GLN A 405 -2.46 7.21 2.13
N ALA A 406 -2.33 5.90 2.30
CA ALA A 406 -3.27 4.90 1.81
C ALA A 406 -3.58 3.83 2.88
N GLU A 407 -4.80 3.29 2.85
CA GLU A 407 -5.26 2.20 3.71
C GLU A 407 -5.79 1.07 2.83
N MET A 408 -5.19 -0.12 2.94
CA MET A 408 -5.62 -1.34 2.28
C MET A 408 -6.32 -2.24 3.29
N GLU A 409 -7.58 -2.60 3.06
CA GLU A 409 -8.35 -3.52 3.90
C GLU A 409 -8.58 -4.84 3.14
N PHE A 410 -8.34 -5.96 3.82
CA PHE A 410 -8.46 -7.32 3.28
C PHE A 410 -9.60 -8.03 4.00
N SER A 411 -10.67 -8.41 3.30
CA SER A 411 -11.78 -9.12 3.96
C SER A 411 -11.35 -10.49 4.48
N GLN A 412 -12.04 -10.98 5.52
CA GLN A 412 -11.73 -12.29 6.12
C GLN A 412 -11.85 -13.42 5.08
N GLY A 413 -12.92 -13.42 4.27
CA GLY A 413 -13.08 -14.33 3.12
C GLY A 413 -11.99 -14.21 2.05
N PHE A 414 -11.33 -13.06 1.88
CA PHE A 414 -10.13 -12.95 1.03
C PHE A 414 -8.95 -13.68 1.68
N LEU A 415 -8.62 -13.36 2.93
CA LEU A 415 -7.46 -13.94 3.65
C LEU A 415 -7.56 -15.46 3.85
N GLN A 416 -8.76 -16.04 3.83
CA GLN A 416 -8.98 -17.49 3.89
C GLN A 416 -8.73 -18.21 2.55
N THR A 417 -8.94 -17.53 1.41
CA THR A 417 -9.00 -18.17 0.08
C THR A 417 -7.90 -17.71 -0.87
N HIS A 418 -7.25 -16.60 -0.55
CA HIS A 418 -6.22 -15.97 -1.37
C HIS A 418 -5.12 -15.38 -0.47
N SER A 419 -3.89 -15.37 -0.98
CA SER A 419 -2.83 -14.49 -0.51
C SER A 419 -2.63 -13.36 -1.52
N LEU A 420 -2.12 -12.22 -1.05
CA LEU A 420 -1.69 -11.11 -1.89
C LEU A 420 -0.22 -10.84 -1.66
N ARG A 421 0.54 -10.63 -2.74
CA ARG A 421 1.96 -10.26 -2.70
C ARG A 421 2.26 -9.19 -3.73
N GLY A 422 2.98 -8.14 -3.34
CA GLY A 422 3.24 -6.99 -4.19
C GLY A 422 4.25 -6.02 -3.61
N GLN A 423 4.27 -4.83 -4.19
CA GLN A 423 5.12 -3.73 -3.77
C GLN A 423 4.40 -2.39 -3.94
N TYR A 424 4.76 -1.40 -3.11
CA TYR A 424 4.41 -0.01 -3.31
C TYR A 424 5.66 0.83 -3.54
N TRP A 425 5.49 1.96 -4.21
CA TRP A 425 6.54 2.96 -4.40
C TRP A 425 5.97 4.36 -4.50
N THR A 426 6.83 5.35 -4.27
CA THR A 426 6.46 6.76 -4.41
C THR A 426 6.53 7.24 -5.85
N LEU A 427 5.41 7.78 -6.33
CA LEU A 427 5.38 8.62 -7.52
C LEU A 427 5.78 10.04 -7.12
N HIS A 428 6.83 10.56 -7.76
CA HIS A 428 7.22 11.96 -7.60
C HIS A 428 6.16 12.84 -8.24
N SER A 429 5.56 13.76 -7.46
CA SER A 429 4.84 14.89 -8.05
C SER A 429 5.86 15.72 -8.82
N GLY A 430 5.70 15.84 -10.14
CA GLY A 430 6.65 16.55 -11.00
C GLY A 430 6.89 17.96 -10.49
N ALA A 431 8.10 18.22 -9.98
CA ALA A 431 8.67 19.53 -10.13
C ALA A 431 8.88 19.73 -11.63
N GLN A 432 8.39 20.85 -12.16
CA GLN A 432 8.57 21.23 -13.55
C GLN A 432 10.07 21.26 -13.87
N GLU A 433 10.56 20.28 -14.64
CA GLU A 433 11.92 20.28 -15.18
C GLU A 433 12.09 21.56 -16.02
N PRO A 434 13.02 22.46 -15.67
CA PRO A 434 13.25 23.66 -16.45
C PRO A 434 14.04 23.29 -17.72
N GLY A 435 13.30 23.11 -18.83
CA GLY A 435 13.80 23.25 -20.20
C GLY A 435 15.09 22.48 -20.53
N ARG A 436 15.00 21.16 -20.72
CA ARG A 436 16.05 20.44 -21.43
C ARG A 436 15.88 20.66 -22.93
N ALA A 437 16.57 21.66 -23.47
CA ALA A 437 16.73 21.82 -24.91
C ALA A 437 17.35 20.54 -25.49
N LEU A 438 16.78 20.06 -26.60
CA LEU A 438 17.40 19.02 -27.43
C LEU A 438 18.49 19.67 -28.30
N PRO A 439 19.64 19.01 -28.48
CA PRO A 439 20.62 19.39 -29.51
C PRO A 439 20.10 19.09 -30.93
#